data_AF-A0A8T5SMT9-F1
#
_entry.id   AF-A0A8T5SMT9-F1
#
_cell.length_a   1.000
_cell.length_b   1.000
_cell.length_c   1.000
_cell.angle_alpha   90.00
_cell.angle_beta   90.00
_cell.angle_gamma   90.00
#
_symmetry.space_group_name_H-M   'P 1'
#
loop_
_entity.id
_entity.type
_entity.pdbx_description
1 polymer ?
#
loop_
_entity_poly.entity_id
_entity_poly.type
_entity_poly.pdbx_seq_one_letter_code
_entity_poly.pdbx_strand_id
1 'polypeptide(L)'
;MGSVWFSKKAFLYFGGAAIILIGGAVVLSAPYHYINFAVTESQQRTFDVRDEQGYYPHLEISVSLRPGNSSTVDIGLVLEENSTLDTFIINMTLDQDNMVETSDSIFYEGSILVDIPVGNYTVTIDQINGAGLIDLGLNQVSDSKLFIFIGGSMNFIGLIMGISGYFVAGTLLPTDSDTIVEWGFDGEKDNESHLGN
;
A
#
# COMPACT_ATOMS: atom_id res chain seq x y z
N MET A 1 -1.57 -35.05 28.25
CA MET A 1 -1.62 -33.58 28.27
C MET A 1 -0.81 -33.01 27.11
N GLY A 2 -1.36 -33.04 25.89
CA GLY A 2 -0.76 -32.36 24.73
C GLY A 2 -1.41 -31.00 24.58
N SER A 3 -0.67 -29.92 24.81
CA SER A 3 -1.18 -28.56 24.61
C SER A 3 -1.56 -28.36 23.14
N VAL A 4 -2.84 -28.07 22.85
CA VAL A 4 -3.37 -27.78 21.51
C VAL A 4 -2.63 -26.61 20.85
N TRP A 5 -2.06 -25.71 21.65
CA TRP A 5 -1.17 -24.61 21.23
C TRP A 5 0.16 -25.08 20.61
N PHE A 6 0.55 -26.35 20.79
CA PHE A 6 1.76 -26.95 20.20
C PHE A 6 1.46 -27.91 19.03
N SER A 7 0.22 -27.99 18.53
CA SER A 7 -0.07 -28.75 17.32
C SER A 7 0.57 -28.07 16.11
N LYS A 8 1.44 -28.80 15.39
CA LYS A 8 2.08 -28.32 14.15
C LYS A 8 1.06 -27.78 13.14
N LYS A 9 -0.13 -28.37 13.12
CA LYS A 9 -1.24 -27.95 12.24
C LYS A 9 -1.82 -26.60 12.67
N ALA A 10 -2.07 -26.40 13.96
CA ALA A 10 -2.55 -25.13 14.50
C ALA A 10 -1.53 -24.01 14.29
N PHE A 11 -0.23 -24.29 14.51
CA PHE A 11 0.84 -23.33 14.23
C PHE A 11 0.88 -22.90 12.76
N LEU A 12 0.74 -23.84 11.82
CA LEU A 12 0.77 -23.53 10.39
C LEU A 12 -0.46 -22.74 9.93
N TYR A 13 -1.65 -23.08 10.42
CA TYR A 13 -2.88 -22.35 10.08
C TYR A 13 -2.96 -20.97 10.72
N PHE A 14 -2.85 -20.88 12.04
CA PHE A 14 -2.96 -19.61 12.75
C PHE A 14 -1.72 -18.74 12.56
N GLY A 15 -0.53 -19.34 12.51
CA GLY A 15 0.70 -18.63 12.16
C GLY A 15 0.70 -18.14 10.71
N GLY A 16 0.21 -18.95 9.76
CA GLY A 16 0.04 -18.52 8.37
C GLY A 16 -0.93 -17.35 8.23
N ALA A 17 -2.09 -17.43 8.89
CA ALA A 17 -3.07 -16.34 8.93
C ALA A 17 -2.49 -15.07 9.59
N ALA A 18 -1.77 -15.21 10.69
CA ALA A 18 -1.11 -14.07 11.36
C ALA A 18 -0.08 -13.41 10.45
N ILE A 19 0.75 -14.17 9.75
CA ILE A 19 1.74 -13.64 8.81
C ILE A 19 1.07 -12.90 7.64
N ILE A 20 -0.05 -13.41 7.12
CA ILE A 20 -0.83 -12.71 6.08
C ILE A 20 -1.37 -11.37 6.62
N LEU A 21 -1.90 -11.35 7.83
CA LEU A 21 -2.42 -10.12 8.43
C LEU A 21 -1.30 -9.09 8.66
N ILE A 22 -0.14 -9.55 9.16
CA ILE A 22 1.03 -8.68 9.33
C ILE A 22 1.54 -8.19 7.98
N GLY A 23 1.64 -9.06 6.97
CA GLY A 23 2.05 -8.68 5.62
C GLY A 23 1.12 -7.63 5.03
N GLY A 24 -0.19 -7.81 5.16
CA GLY A 24 -1.20 -6.80 4.80
C GLY A 24 -1.00 -5.47 5.54
N ALA A 25 -0.77 -5.51 6.85
CA ALA A 25 -0.52 -4.30 7.64
C ALA A 25 0.74 -3.55 7.17
N VAL A 26 1.82 -4.26 6.83
CA VAL A 26 3.06 -3.68 6.29
C VAL A 26 2.81 -2.98 4.95
N VAL A 27 2.05 -3.60 4.04
CA VAL A 27 1.70 -2.96 2.76
C VAL A 27 0.86 -1.70 2.97
N LEU A 28 -0.09 -1.74 3.92
CA LEU A 28 -0.94 -0.60 4.24
C LEU A 28 -0.18 0.55 4.93
N SER A 29 0.90 0.25 5.65
CA SER A 29 1.77 1.26 6.26
C SER A 29 2.81 1.84 5.29
N ALA A 30 2.81 1.43 4.02
CA ALA A 30 3.77 1.91 3.05
C ALA A 30 3.61 3.44 2.84
N PRO A 31 4.72 4.19 2.76
CA PRO A 31 4.69 5.65 2.60
C PRO A 31 4.29 6.03 1.16
N TYR A 32 2.99 6.12 0.89
CA TYR A 32 2.48 6.62 -0.39
C TYR A 32 2.21 8.11 -0.32
N HIS A 33 2.83 8.87 -1.23
CA HIS A 33 2.50 10.27 -1.40
C HIS A 33 2.48 10.65 -2.88
N TYR A 34 1.32 10.41 -3.49
CA TYR A 34 1.03 10.67 -4.88
C TYR A 34 -0.29 11.44 -5.00
N ILE A 35 -0.29 12.47 -5.81
CA ILE A 35 -1.50 13.22 -6.17
C ILE A 35 -1.53 13.42 -7.67
N ASN A 36 -2.70 13.23 -8.28
CA ASN A 36 -2.92 13.49 -9.70
C ASN A 36 -3.98 14.59 -9.87
N PHE A 37 -3.74 15.49 -10.81
CA PHE A 37 -4.64 16.58 -11.14
C PHE A 37 -4.79 16.70 -12.65
N ALA A 38 -6.03 16.83 -13.13
CA ALA A 38 -6.27 17.40 -14.45
C ALA A 38 -6.18 18.93 -14.34
N VAL A 39 -5.26 19.55 -15.09
CA VAL A 39 -4.97 20.98 -14.99
C VAL A 39 -4.91 21.64 -16.38
N THR A 40 -5.26 22.92 -16.39
CA THR A 40 -5.07 23.82 -17.53
C THR A 40 -4.05 24.89 -17.15
N GLU A 41 -3.63 25.69 -18.13
CA GLU A 41 -2.74 26.84 -17.91
C GLU A 41 -3.30 27.79 -16.84
N SER A 42 -2.39 28.43 -16.10
CA SER A 42 -2.67 29.36 -14.98
C SER A 42 -3.43 28.74 -13.80
N GLN A 43 -3.59 27.41 -13.73
CA GLN A 43 -4.13 26.75 -12.55
C GLN A 43 -3.06 26.55 -11.48
N GLN A 44 -3.50 26.67 -10.22
CA GLN A 44 -2.68 26.44 -9.04
C GLN A 44 -3.16 25.22 -8.28
N ARG A 45 -2.21 24.43 -7.76
CA ARG A 45 -2.45 23.28 -6.90
C ARG A 45 -1.42 23.27 -5.78
N THR A 46 -1.82 22.80 -4.61
CA THR A 46 -0.92 22.67 -3.45
C THR A 46 -0.47 21.24 -3.29
N PHE A 47 0.77 21.06 -2.86
CA PHE A 47 1.39 19.75 -2.62
C PHE A 47 2.40 19.86 -1.46
N ASP A 48 2.42 18.86 -0.57
CA ASP A 48 3.29 18.85 0.61
C ASP A 48 4.44 17.84 0.46
N VAL A 49 5.69 18.27 0.42
CA VAL A 49 6.84 17.35 0.47
C VAL A 49 7.07 16.97 1.93
N ARG A 50 6.85 15.69 2.27
CA ARG A 50 6.90 15.20 3.66
C ARG A 50 8.31 14.91 4.14
N ASP A 51 8.56 15.19 5.42
CA ASP A 51 9.78 14.81 6.17
C ASP A 51 9.46 13.68 7.15
N GLU A 52 9.05 12.55 6.60
CA GLU A 52 8.76 11.35 7.38
C GLU A 52 9.67 10.21 6.91
N GLN A 53 9.91 9.24 7.79
CA GLN A 53 10.74 8.09 7.46
C GLN A 53 10.21 7.35 6.23
N GLY A 54 11.10 7.10 5.27
CA GLY A 54 10.78 6.41 4.02
C GLY A 54 10.33 7.33 2.90
N TYR A 55 10.29 8.66 3.11
CA TYR A 55 10.19 9.64 2.03
C TYR A 55 11.55 10.27 1.73
N TYR A 56 11.75 10.64 0.47
CA TYR A 56 12.95 11.32 0.01
C TYR A 56 12.60 12.73 -0.49
N PRO A 57 13.56 13.70 -0.44
CA PRO A 57 13.37 15.07 -0.94
C PRO A 57 13.49 15.12 -2.47
N HIS A 58 12.78 14.23 -3.16
CA HIS A 58 12.76 14.14 -4.60
C HIS A 58 11.29 14.03 -5.03
N LEU A 59 10.89 14.88 -5.96
CA LEU A 59 9.57 14.91 -6.55
C LEU A 59 9.65 14.45 -7.99
N GLU A 60 8.94 13.37 -8.31
CA GLU A 60 8.68 12.98 -9.68
C GLU A 60 7.41 13.69 -10.15
N ILE A 61 7.57 14.49 -11.21
CA ILE A 61 6.49 15.17 -11.90
C ILE A 61 6.24 14.41 -13.19
N SER A 62 5.08 13.77 -13.29
CA SER A 62 4.64 13.09 -14.49
C SER A 62 3.55 13.88 -15.19
N VAL A 63 3.60 13.91 -16.51
CA VAL A 63 2.58 14.54 -17.34
C VAL A 63 2.10 13.54 -18.38
N SER A 64 0.79 13.42 -18.50
CA SER A 64 0.13 12.75 -19.61
C SER A 64 -0.82 13.73 -20.30
N LEU A 65 -0.83 13.75 -21.62
CA LEU A 65 -1.71 14.61 -22.38
C LEU A 65 -2.04 14.04 -23.75
N ARG A 66 -3.15 14.52 -24.32
CA ARG A 66 -3.45 14.33 -25.73
C ARG A 66 -2.94 15.55 -26.50
N PRO A 67 -1.99 15.39 -27.44
CA PRO A 67 -1.52 16.50 -28.25
C PRO A 67 -2.67 17.04 -29.09
N GLY A 68 -2.71 18.36 -29.26
CA GLY A 68 -3.66 19.02 -30.15
C GLY A 68 -3.21 18.90 -31.61
N ASN A 69 -2.99 20.05 -32.26
CA ASN A 69 -2.45 20.10 -33.62
C ASN A 69 -0.91 20.24 -33.66
N SER A 70 -0.24 20.07 -32.51
CA SER A 70 1.21 20.22 -32.40
C SER A 70 1.89 18.86 -32.26
N SER A 71 3.05 18.69 -32.89
CA SER A 71 3.92 17.51 -32.73
C SER A 71 4.85 17.60 -31.52
N THR A 72 4.92 18.77 -30.90
CA THR A 72 5.77 19.07 -29.75
C THR A 72 4.94 19.87 -28.76
N VAL A 73 4.98 19.49 -27.49
CA VAL A 73 4.26 20.16 -26.41
C VAL A 73 5.24 20.63 -25.36
N ASP A 74 5.27 21.94 -25.12
CA ASP A 74 6.13 22.55 -24.11
C ASP A 74 5.29 22.94 -22.89
N ILE A 75 5.78 22.54 -21.72
CA ILE A 75 5.10 22.69 -20.44
C ILE A 75 6.06 23.35 -19.46
N GLY A 76 5.64 24.48 -18.91
CA GLY A 76 6.36 25.18 -17.84
C GLY A 76 5.58 25.07 -16.54
N LEU A 77 6.26 24.61 -15.49
CA LEU A 77 5.75 24.55 -14.14
C LEU A 77 6.61 25.41 -13.23
N VAL A 78 5.96 26.11 -12.31
CA VAL A 78 6.61 26.85 -11.23
C VAL A 78 6.13 26.28 -9.91
N LEU A 79 7.06 25.83 -9.09
CA LEU A 79 6.79 25.39 -7.73
C LEU A 79 7.33 26.45 -6.78
N GLU A 80 6.45 27.03 -5.96
CA GLU A 80 6.81 28.03 -4.97
C GLU A 80 6.59 27.44 -3.58
N GLU A 81 7.61 27.49 -2.71
CA GLU A 81 7.47 27.09 -1.31
C GLU A 81 6.73 28.20 -0.54
N ASN A 82 5.66 27.85 0.15
CA ASN A 82 4.71 28.82 0.70
C ASN A 82 5.25 29.65 1.89
N SER A 83 6.34 29.22 2.53
CA SER A 83 6.96 29.87 3.69
C SER A 83 8.23 30.67 3.35
N THR A 84 9.12 30.13 2.53
CA THR A 84 10.37 30.77 2.10
C THR A 84 10.21 31.56 0.80
N LEU A 85 9.14 31.29 0.04
CA LEU A 85 8.90 31.82 -1.30
C LEU A 85 10.01 31.42 -2.29
N ASP A 86 10.71 30.32 -2.02
CA ASP A 86 11.69 29.78 -2.94
C ASP A 86 10.98 29.17 -4.16
N THR A 87 11.43 29.56 -5.35
CA THR A 87 10.81 29.15 -6.61
C THR A 87 11.68 28.16 -7.37
N PHE A 88 11.07 27.07 -7.83
CA PHE A 88 11.68 26.07 -8.70
C PHE A 88 10.95 26.09 -10.05
N ILE A 89 11.68 26.37 -11.12
CA ILE A 89 11.14 26.42 -12.48
C ILE A 89 11.50 25.11 -13.18
N ILE A 90 10.48 24.41 -13.66
CA ILE A 90 10.62 23.12 -14.33
C ILE A 90 10.02 23.25 -15.72
N ASN A 91 10.83 22.95 -16.73
CA ASN A 91 10.40 22.93 -18.11
C ASN A 91 10.46 21.49 -18.62
N MET A 92 9.39 21.07 -19.28
CA MET A 92 9.27 19.76 -19.90
C MET A 92 8.84 19.96 -21.35
N THR A 93 9.54 19.30 -22.27
CA THR A 93 9.17 19.24 -23.67
C THR A 93 8.82 17.79 -23.97
N LEU A 94 7.63 17.56 -24.49
CA LEU A 94 7.16 16.26 -24.95
C LEU A 94 7.07 16.26 -26.47
N ASP A 95 7.66 15.26 -27.11
CA ASP A 95 7.64 15.10 -28.56
C ASP A 95 7.27 13.67 -28.98
N GLN A 96 7.58 13.29 -30.22
CA GLN A 96 7.27 11.96 -30.75
C GLN A 96 7.98 10.83 -30.01
N ASP A 97 9.12 11.09 -29.35
CA ASP A 97 9.82 10.08 -28.56
C ASP A 97 9.06 9.75 -27.27
N ASN A 98 8.18 10.66 -26.82
CA ASN A 98 7.29 10.49 -25.68
C ASN A 98 5.92 9.90 -26.06
N MET A 99 5.77 9.44 -27.31
CA MET A 99 4.49 9.00 -27.83
C MET A 99 4.10 7.60 -27.36
N VAL A 100 2.91 7.51 -26.77
CA VAL A 100 2.23 6.27 -26.44
C VAL A 100 1.06 6.11 -27.40
N GLU A 101 1.23 5.26 -28.41
CA GLU A 101 0.16 4.93 -29.36
C GLU A 101 -0.79 3.89 -28.77
N THR A 102 -2.05 4.26 -28.62
CA THR A 102 -3.14 3.33 -28.35
C THR A 102 -4.00 3.17 -29.60
N SER A 103 -4.74 2.06 -29.72
CA SER A 103 -5.60 1.76 -30.87
C SER A 103 -6.57 2.89 -31.25
N ASP A 104 -6.97 3.72 -30.29
CA ASP A 104 -7.99 4.75 -30.46
C ASP A 104 -7.46 6.19 -30.37
N SER A 105 -6.21 6.41 -29.92
CA SER A 105 -5.63 7.75 -29.82
C SER A 105 -4.13 7.78 -29.53
N ILE A 106 -3.53 8.92 -29.84
CA ILE A 106 -2.16 9.28 -29.52
C ILE A 106 -2.15 10.05 -28.18
N PHE A 107 -1.25 9.65 -27.28
CA PHE A 107 -0.93 10.36 -26.04
C PHE A 107 0.56 10.63 -25.95
N TYR A 108 0.93 11.72 -25.29
CA TYR A 108 2.32 11.99 -24.90
C TYR A 108 2.44 11.83 -23.39
N GLU A 109 3.43 11.05 -22.96
CA GLU A 109 3.73 10.80 -21.56
C GLU A 109 5.20 11.07 -21.27
N GLY A 110 5.46 11.81 -20.21
CA GLY A 110 6.81 12.07 -19.74
C GLY A 110 6.86 12.28 -18.24
N SER A 111 8.03 12.03 -17.66
CA SER A 111 8.28 12.35 -16.26
C SER A 111 9.66 12.96 -16.07
N ILE A 112 9.76 13.83 -15.08
CA ILE A 112 11.02 14.42 -14.63
C ILE A 112 11.11 14.27 -13.12
N LEU A 113 12.31 14.00 -12.63
CA LEU A 113 12.59 13.91 -11.21
C LEU A 113 13.40 15.14 -10.81
N VAL A 114 12.93 15.83 -9.77
CA VAL A 114 13.51 17.07 -9.29
C VAL A 114 13.77 16.99 -7.80
N ASP A 115 14.96 17.43 -7.39
CA ASP A 115 15.35 17.52 -6.00
C ASP A 115 14.67 18.74 -5.38
N ILE A 116 13.75 18.50 -4.44
CA ILE A 116 12.96 19.55 -3.81
C ILE A 116 13.03 19.34 -2.29
N PRO A 117 13.40 20.40 -1.52
CA PRO A 117 13.39 20.33 -0.07
C PRO A 117 12.02 19.97 0.50
N VAL A 118 12.01 19.59 1.78
CA VAL A 118 10.77 19.42 2.54
C VAL A 118 10.10 20.79 2.66
N GLY A 119 8.79 20.84 2.39
CA GLY A 119 8.02 22.07 2.46
C GLY A 119 6.62 21.92 1.90
N ASN A 120 5.84 22.99 1.99
CA ASN A 120 4.53 23.08 1.36
C ASN A 120 4.66 23.93 0.10
N TYR A 121 4.34 23.33 -1.04
CA TYR A 121 4.53 23.93 -2.34
C TYR A 121 3.21 24.26 -3.02
N THR A 122 3.14 25.43 -3.63
CA THR A 122 2.12 25.77 -4.62
C THR A 122 2.71 25.57 -6.01
N VAL A 123 2.14 24.64 -6.76
CA VAL A 123 2.46 24.36 -8.16
C VAL A 123 1.54 25.20 -9.04
N THR A 124 2.15 26.03 -9.88
CA THR A 124 1.48 26.84 -10.89
C THR A 124 1.88 26.36 -12.27
N ILE A 125 0.91 26.16 -13.16
CA ILE A 125 1.18 25.87 -14.57
C ILE A 125 1.32 27.20 -15.31
N ASP A 126 2.56 27.55 -15.64
CA ASP A 126 2.89 28.84 -16.25
C ASP A 126 2.55 28.85 -17.74
N GLN A 127 2.88 27.78 -18.45
CA GLN A 127 2.63 27.66 -19.89
C GLN A 127 2.29 26.22 -20.29
N ILE A 128 1.34 26.09 -21.24
CA ILE A 128 1.05 24.83 -21.95
C ILE A 128 0.93 25.15 -23.45
N ASN A 129 1.98 24.89 -24.22
CA ASN A 129 1.98 25.14 -25.65
C ASN A 129 1.80 23.84 -26.43
N GLY A 130 0.69 23.69 -27.15
CA GLY A 130 0.43 22.51 -28.00
C GLY A 130 -0.59 21.50 -27.44
N ALA A 131 -1.08 21.73 -26.21
CA ALA A 131 -2.17 20.99 -25.59
C ALA A 131 -3.13 21.95 -24.85
N GLY A 132 -4.40 21.57 -24.70
CA GLY A 132 -5.38 22.38 -23.95
C GLY A 132 -5.58 21.95 -22.50
N LEU A 133 -5.29 20.69 -22.19
CA LEU A 133 -5.43 20.08 -20.87
C LEU A 133 -4.29 19.08 -20.69
N ILE A 134 -3.74 19.02 -19.49
CA ILE A 134 -2.75 18.01 -19.11
C ILE A 134 -3.18 17.32 -17.81
N ASP A 135 -2.86 16.04 -17.70
CA ASP A 135 -2.93 15.28 -16.45
C ASP A 135 -1.56 15.31 -15.79
N LEU A 136 -1.48 15.96 -14.63
CA LEU A 136 -0.27 16.19 -13.85
C LEU A 136 -0.26 15.26 -12.63
N GLY A 137 0.70 14.34 -12.60
CA GLY A 137 1.03 13.54 -11.44
C GLY A 137 2.20 14.14 -10.65
N LEU A 138 2.00 14.32 -9.35
CA LEU A 138 3.06 14.68 -8.40
C LEU A 138 3.28 13.50 -7.47
N ASN A 139 4.45 12.88 -7.55
CA ASN A 139 4.80 11.70 -6.78
C ASN A 139 6.08 11.97 -5.98
N GLN A 140 5.99 12.02 -4.65
CA GLN A 140 7.19 12.07 -3.83
C GLN A 140 7.84 10.69 -3.79
N VAL A 141 9.13 10.62 -4.11
CA VAL A 141 9.86 9.36 -4.09
C VAL A 141 9.87 8.79 -2.67
N SER A 142 9.59 7.49 -2.55
CA SER A 142 9.47 6.82 -1.27
C SER A 142 9.87 5.34 -1.31
N ASP A 143 10.07 4.77 -0.12
CA ASP A 143 10.31 3.35 0.09
C ASP A 143 9.05 2.48 -0.07
N SER A 144 7.94 3.04 -0.56
CA SER A 144 6.66 2.32 -0.75
C SER A 144 6.85 0.97 -1.45
N LYS A 145 7.67 0.91 -2.50
CA LYS A 145 7.99 -0.32 -3.23
C LYS A 145 8.63 -1.40 -2.33
N LEU A 146 9.50 -1.00 -1.39
CA LEU A 146 10.12 -1.91 -0.44
C LEU A 146 9.09 -2.49 0.54
N PHE A 147 8.19 -1.66 1.06
CA PHE A 147 7.11 -2.10 1.94
C PHE A 147 6.16 -3.06 1.24
N ILE A 148 5.78 -2.76 -0.01
CA ILE A 148 4.97 -3.66 -0.85
C ILE A 148 5.67 -5.00 -1.02
N PHE A 149 6.97 -5.00 -1.32
CA PHE A 149 7.74 -6.22 -1.52
C PHE A 149 7.82 -7.06 -0.25
N ILE A 150 8.15 -6.45 0.88
CA ILE A 150 8.26 -7.15 2.18
C ILE A 150 6.89 -7.71 2.59
N GLY A 151 5.85 -6.86 2.61
CA GLY A 151 4.51 -7.29 3.01
C GLY A 151 3.90 -8.32 2.06
N GLY A 152 4.12 -8.18 0.75
CA GLY A 152 3.72 -9.17 -0.26
C GLY A 152 4.44 -10.51 -0.08
N SER A 153 5.75 -10.49 0.21
CA SER A 153 6.52 -11.71 0.49
C SER A 153 6.02 -12.42 1.76
N MET A 154 5.67 -11.67 2.80
CA MET A 154 5.05 -12.23 4.01
C MET A 154 3.73 -12.91 3.68
N ASN A 155 2.84 -12.26 2.91
CA ASN A 155 1.58 -12.87 2.49
C ASN A 155 1.80 -14.19 1.74
N PHE A 156 2.81 -14.25 0.88
CA PHE A 156 3.17 -15.48 0.16
C PHE A 156 3.64 -16.59 1.11
N ILE A 157 4.49 -16.26 2.09
CA ILE A 157 4.94 -17.22 3.12
C ILE A 157 3.74 -17.72 3.95
N GLY A 158 2.86 -16.83 4.40
CA GLY A 158 1.69 -17.22 5.17
C GLY A 158 0.73 -18.12 4.38
N LEU A 159 0.60 -17.90 3.08
CA LEU A 159 -0.17 -18.78 2.18
C LEU A 159 0.49 -20.17 2.05
N ILE A 160 1.81 -20.24 1.89
CA ILE A 160 2.56 -21.50 1.90
C ILE A 160 2.35 -22.24 3.23
N MET A 161 2.38 -21.53 4.35
CA MET A 161 2.13 -22.13 5.67
C MET A 161 0.71 -22.68 5.79
N GLY A 162 -0.30 -21.95 5.32
CA GLY A 162 -1.68 -22.43 5.30
C GLY A 162 -1.87 -23.69 4.44
N ILE A 163 -1.30 -23.70 3.22
CA ILE A 163 -1.30 -24.88 2.34
C ILE A 163 -0.56 -26.04 3.00
N SER A 164 0.61 -25.79 3.57
CA SER A 164 1.40 -26.82 4.26
C SER A 164 0.64 -27.38 5.46
N GLY A 165 -0.08 -26.52 6.21
CA GLY A 165 -0.94 -26.91 7.32
C GLY A 165 -2.08 -27.84 6.91
N TYR A 166 -2.63 -27.67 5.70
CA TYR A 166 -3.64 -28.57 5.14
C TYR A 166 -3.09 -30.00 4.98
N PHE A 167 -1.85 -30.15 4.52
CA PHE A 167 -1.21 -31.45 4.31
C PHE A 167 -0.62 -32.09 5.57
N VAL A 168 -0.57 -31.36 6.70
CA VAL A 168 -0.10 -31.92 7.98
C VAL A 168 -1.21 -32.76 8.65
N ALA A 169 -0.85 -33.99 9.02
CA ALA A 169 -1.70 -34.91 9.76
C ALA A 169 -1.98 -34.39 11.18
N GLY A 170 -3.22 -34.57 11.65
CA GLY A 170 -3.71 -34.08 12.94
C GLY A 170 -5.01 -33.30 12.82
N THR A 171 -5.67 -33.07 13.95
CA THR A 171 -6.93 -32.33 14.03
C THR A 171 -6.67 -30.87 14.41
N LEU A 172 -7.51 -29.97 13.93
CA LEU A 172 -7.50 -28.55 14.33
C LEU A 172 -8.14 -28.33 15.71
N LEU A 173 -9.07 -29.22 16.07
CA LEU A 173 -9.78 -29.25 17.33
C LEU A 173 -9.36 -30.52 18.09
N PRO A 174 -9.15 -30.48 19.42
CA PRO A 174 -8.96 -31.71 20.18
C PRO A 174 -10.16 -32.63 19.93
N THR A 175 -9.90 -33.87 19.56
CA THR A 175 -10.93 -34.91 19.62
C THR A 175 -11.32 -35.08 21.08
N ASP A 176 -12.62 -35.18 21.36
CA ASP A 176 -13.27 -35.19 22.68
C ASP A 176 -12.70 -36.18 23.72
N SER A 177 -11.72 -37.00 23.36
CA SER A 177 -11.01 -37.90 24.28
C SER A 177 -10.02 -37.21 25.22
N ASP A 178 -9.64 -35.94 24.99
CA ASP A 178 -8.63 -35.23 25.79
C ASP A 178 -9.20 -34.15 26.75
N THR A 179 -10.53 -34.03 26.85
CA THR A 179 -11.21 -33.13 27.79
C THR A 179 -12.10 -33.94 28.73
N ILE A 180 -11.50 -34.78 29.58
CA ILE A 180 -12.17 -35.18 30.81
C ILE A 180 -12.06 -33.96 31.74
N VAL A 181 -13.02 -33.06 31.62
CA VAL A 181 -13.38 -32.25 32.79
C VAL A 181 -14.13 -33.22 33.68
N GLU A 182 -13.51 -33.66 34.76
CA GLU A 182 -14.20 -34.36 35.83
C GLU A 182 -15.06 -33.31 36.54
N TRP A 183 -16.26 -33.06 36.00
CA TRP A 183 -17.28 -32.31 36.74
C TRP A 183 -17.63 -33.23 37.90
N GLY A 184 -17.10 -32.90 39.07
CA GLY A 184 -17.32 -33.62 40.31
C GLY A 184 -18.81 -33.88 40.49
N PHE A 185 -19.22 -35.11 40.21
CA PHE A 185 -20.43 -35.66 40.76
C PHE A 185 -19.99 -36.25 42.10
N ASP A 186 -19.92 -35.37 43.10
CA ASP A 186 -19.85 -35.81 44.49
C ASP A 186 -21.05 -36.73 44.70
N GLY A 187 -20.75 -38.03 44.81
CA GLY A 187 -21.72 -39.05 45.18
C GLY A 187 -22.10 -38.85 46.64
N GLU A 188 -22.95 -37.85 46.89
CA GLU A 188 -23.65 -37.67 48.15
C GLU A 188 -24.66 -38.82 48.27
N LYS A 189 -24.17 -39.95 48.81
CA LYS A 189 -25.05 -41.01 49.31
C LYS A 189 -25.68 -40.48 50.59
N ASP A 190 -26.80 -39.81 50.41
CA ASP A 190 -27.69 -39.47 51.50
C ASP A 190 -28.17 -40.72 52.24
N ASN A 191 -28.34 -40.48 53.54
CA ASN A 191 -28.56 -41.37 54.63
C ASN A 191 -29.83 -42.23 54.57
N GLU A 192 -29.66 -43.42 55.15
CA GLU A 192 -30.54 -44.07 56.14
C GLU A 192 -31.95 -44.58 55.79
N SER A 193 -32.08 -45.87 56.16
CA SER A 193 -33.20 -46.51 56.85
C SER A 193 -34.34 -47.09 56.00
N HIS A 194 -34.46 -48.42 56.06
CA HIS A 194 -35.65 -49.04 56.65
C HIS A 194 -35.31 -50.44 57.21
N LEU A 195 -35.70 -50.62 58.47
CA LEU A 195 -35.67 -51.83 59.29
C LEU A 195 -36.64 -52.91 58.77
N GLY A 196 -36.33 -54.18 59.06
CA GLY A 196 -37.31 -55.16 59.54
C GLY A 196 -37.60 -56.37 58.65
N ASN A 197 -36.89 -57.48 58.86
CA ASN A 197 -37.29 -58.64 59.69
C ASN A 197 -36.30 -59.80 59.52
#